data_AF-A0A2S6H7E6-F1
#
_entry.id   AF-A0A2S6H7E6-F1
#
_cell.length_a   1.000
_cell.length_b   1.000
_cell.length_c   1.000
_cell.angle_alpha   90.00
_cell.angle_beta   90.00
_cell.angle_gamma   90.00
#
_symmetry.space_group_name_H-M   'P 1'
#
loop_
_entity.id
_entity.type
_entity.pdbx_description
1 polymer ?
#
loop_
_entity_poly.entity_id
_entity_poly.type
_entity_poly.pdbx_seq_one_letter_code
_entity_poly.pdbx_strand_id
1 'polypeptide(L)'
;MRFMPGLRKIGLSAVFSVLLTACDPMLSIEGSFWPAWIICILAGLMASMVLMWQLVRHRLAPYLGPPLLIVPSLWALCTFAIWLLFYST
;
A
#
# COMPACT_ATOMS: atom_id res chain seq x y z
N MET A 1 14.78 32.01 33.25
CA MET A 1 14.81 31.14 32.04
C MET A 1 15.14 29.71 32.49
N ARG A 2 14.14 28.83 32.59
CA ARG A 2 14.33 27.44 33.06
C ARG A 2 14.69 26.56 31.87
N PHE A 3 15.95 26.15 31.80
CA PHE A 3 16.48 25.23 30.79
C PHE A 3 15.83 23.85 31.00
N MET A 4 14.96 23.41 30.08
CA MET A 4 14.25 22.13 30.14
C MET A 4 15.16 20.99 29.66
N PRO A 5 15.80 20.19 30.53
CA PRO A 5 16.77 19.16 30.12
C PRO A 5 16.08 17.87 29.63
N GLY A 6 14.74 17.81 29.71
CA GLY A 6 13.93 16.61 29.43
C GLY A 6 13.67 16.34 27.95
N LEU A 7 13.74 17.36 27.08
CA LEU A 7 13.40 17.21 25.66
C LEU A 7 14.42 16.34 24.90
N ARG A 8 15.70 16.37 25.30
CA ARG A 8 16.78 15.56 24.70
C ARG A 8 16.62 14.06 24.98
N LYS A 9 16.08 13.70 26.16
CA LYS A 9 15.92 12.30 26.58
C LYS A 9 14.77 11.61 25.83
N ILE A 10 13.71 12.35 25.52
CA ILE A 10 12.54 11.85 24.79
C ILE A 10 12.90 11.60 23.32
N GLY A 11 13.63 12.52 22.69
CA GLY A 11 14.12 12.35 21.31
C GLY A 11 15.05 11.15 21.16
N LEU A 12 15.95 10.92 22.12
CA LEU A 12 16.88 9.79 22.09
C LEU A 12 16.15 8.44 22.25
N SER A 13 15.14 8.38 23.12
CA SER A 13 14.33 7.17 23.34
C SER A 13 13.47 6.80 22.13
N ALA A 14 12.89 7.81 21.45
CA ALA A 14 12.13 7.61 20.22
C ALA A 14 13.02 7.11 19.08
N VAL A 15 14.22 7.68 18.91
CA VAL A 15 15.20 7.24 17.91
C VAL A 15 15.69 5.82 18.20
N PHE A 16 15.94 5.48 19.46
CA PHE A 16 16.35 4.13 19.86
C PHE A 16 15.25 3.11 19.55
N SER A 17 13.99 3.43 19.84
CA SER A 17 12.84 2.57 19.53
C SER A 17 12.71 2.33 18.02
N VAL A 18 12.92 3.35 17.20
CA VAL A 18 12.91 3.23 15.73
C VAL A 18 14.07 2.36 15.23
N LEU A 19 15.26 2.51 15.82
CA LEU A 19 16.44 1.69 15.49
C LEU A 19 16.25 0.21 15.90
N LEU A 20 15.53 -0.07 16.99
CA LEU A 20 15.18 -1.42 17.44
C LEU A 20 14.12 -2.08 16.52
N THR A 21 13.22 -1.30 15.93
CA THR A 21 12.25 -1.80 14.93
C THR A 21 12.83 -1.96 13.52
N ALA A 22 14.11 -1.63 13.31
CA ALA A 22 14.80 -1.87 12.05
C ALA A 22 15.22 -3.34 11.85
N CYS A 23 15.04 -4.20 12.87
CA CYS A 23 15.08 -5.64 12.70
C CYS A 23 13.85 -6.03 11.87
N ASP A 24 14.08 -6.63 10.70
CA ASP A 24 13.02 -6.96 9.75
C ASP A 24 11.91 -7.77 10.45
N PRO A 25 10.62 -7.43 10.24
CA PRO A 25 9.56 -8.35 10.59
C PRO A 25 9.69 -9.54 9.62
N MET A 26 10.38 -10.59 10.08
CA MET A 26 10.50 -11.91 9.42
C MET A 26 9.15 -12.66 9.33
N LEU A 27 8.02 -11.95 9.41
CA LEU A 27 6.69 -12.43 9.02
C LEU A 27 6.42 -11.90 7.62
N SER A 28 7.13 -12.47 6.65
CA SER A 28 6.77 -12.32 5.25
C SER A 28 5.51 -13.13 5.02
N ILE A 29 4.37 -12.47 4.80
CA ILE A 29 3.21 -13.11 4.18
C ILE A 29 3.69 -13.67 2.84
N GLU A 30 3.39 -14.93 2.55
CA GLU A 30 3.95 -15.69 1.44
C GLU A 30 3.75 -14.96 0.11
N GLY A 31 4.83 -14.40 -0.48
CA GLY A 31 4.75 -13.61 -1.71
C GLY A 31 4.56 -12.10 -1.55
N SER A 32 4.35 -11.59 -0.32
CA SER A 32 4.34 -10.15 0.00
C SER A 32 5.73 -9.52 0.04
N PHE A 33 6.77 -10.32 -0.21
CA PHE A 33 8.16 -9.90 -0.09
C PHE A 33 8.57 -8.94 -1.21
N TRP A 34 9.59 -8.14 -0.92
CA TRP A 34 10.24 -7.29 -1.92
C TRP A 34 11.03 -8.18 -2.90
N PRO A 35 10.86 -8.10 -4.24
CA PRO A 35 10.21 -7.06 -5.04
C PRO A 35 8.83 -7.44 -5.63
N ALA A 36 8.33 -8.65 -5.36
CA ALA A 36 7.11 -9.19 -5.95
C ALA A 36 5.88 -8.29 -5.73
N TRP A 37 5.69 -7.79 -4.51
CA TRP A 37 4.58 -6.88 -4.19
C TRP A 37 4.63 -5.59 -5.03
N ILE A 38 5.81 -5.00 -5.24
CA ILE A 38 5.97 -3.77 -6.04
C ILE A 38 5.52 -4.04 -7.49
N ILE A 39 5.89 -5.18 -8.04
CA ILE A 39 5.46 -5.60 -9.39
C ILE A 39 3.94 -5.76 -9.43
N CYS A 40 3.34 -6.37 -8.40
CA CYS A 40 1.88 -6.53 -8.29
C CYS A 40 1.16 -5.17 -8.22
N ILE A 41 1.66 -4.22 -7.43
CA ILE A 41 1.10 -2.87 -7.34
C ILE A 41 1.12 -2.17 -8.71
N LEU A 42 2.26 -2.22 -9.40
CA LEU A 42 2.44 -1.56 -10.69
C LEU A 42 1.57 -2.19 -11.77
N ALA A 43 1.55 -3.53 -11.84
CA ALA A 43 0.68 -4.26 -12.75
C ALA A 43 -0.80 -4.01 -12.43
N GLY A 44 -1.16 -4.00 -11.14
CA GLY A 44 -2.51 -3.69 -10.66
C GLY A 44 -2.94 -2.27 -11.00
N LEU A 45 -2.02 -1.31 -11.00
CA LEU A 45 -2.28 0.07 -11.42
C LEU A 45 -2.56 0.15 -12.93
N MET A 46 -1.75 -0.53 -13.75
CA MET A 46 -2.00 -0.58 -15.19
C MET A 46 -3.35 -1.24 -15.50
N ALA A 47 -3.65 -2.37 -14.85
CA ALA A 47 -4.91 -3.09 -15.01
C ALA A 47 -6.11 -2.24 -14.57
N SER A 48 -6.01 -1.52 -13.45
CA SER A 48 -7.10 -0.68 -12.95
C SER A 48 -7.39 0.50 -13.87
N MET A 49 -6.37 1.10 -14.50
CA MET A 49 -6.57 2.13 -15.52
C MET A 49 -7.30 1.59 -16.76
N VAL A 50 -6.91 0.41 -17.25
CA VAL A 50 -7.57 -0.23 -18.39
C VAL A 50 -9.03 -0.54 -18.07
N LEU A 51 -9.31 -1.10 -16.89
CA LEU A 51 -10.68 -1.37 -16.45
C LEU A 51 -11.50 -0.08 -16.34
N MET A 52 -10.96 0.95 -15.68
CA MET A 52 -11.67 2.22 -15.51
C MET A 52 -11.97 2.87 -16.87
N TRP A 53 -11.06 2.73 -17.84
CA TRP A 53 -11.32 3.16 -19.21
C TRP A 53 -12.50 2.40 -19.85
N GLN A 54 -12.58 1.08 -19.67
CA GLN A 54 -13.74 0.31 -20.14
C GLN A 54 -15.05 0.74 -19.45
N LEU A 55 -15.02 0.95 -18.13
CA LEU A 55 -16.17 1.41 -17.33
C LEU A 55 -16.71 2.76 -17.84
N VAL A 56 -15.82 3.69 -18.18
CA VAL A 56 -16.19 4.97 -18.79
C VAL A 56 -16.75 4.78 -20.20
N ARG A 57 -16.11 3.92 -21.01
CA ARG A 57 -16.55 3.62 -22.38
C ARG A 57 -17.96 3.03 -22.42
N HIS A 58 -18.27 2.16 -21.48
CA HIS A 58 -19.58 1.53 -21.34
C HIS A 58 -20.61 2.39 -20.58
N ARG A 59 -20.28 3.66 -20.27
CA ARG A 59 -21.16 4.60 -19.54
C ARG A 59 -21.61 4.10 -18.16
N LEU A 60 -20.85 3.21 -17.52
CA LEU A 60 -21.14 2.79 -16.13
C LEU A 60 -20.62 3.78 -15.10
N ALA A 61 -19.63 4.61 -15.46
CA ALA A 61 -19.05 5.62 -14.57
C ALA A 61 -20.08 6.47 -13.76
N PRO A 62 -21.25 6.90 -14.30
CA PRO A 62 -22.25 7.62 -13.54
C PRO A 62 -23.01 6.77 -12.51
N TYR A 63 -23.01 5.45 -12.69
CA TYR A 63 -23.68 4.48 -11.81
C TYR A 63 -22.76 3.96 -10.70
N LEU A 64 -21.45 4.10 -10.89
CA LEU A 64 -20.50 3.88 -9.81
C LEU A 64 -20.50 5.13 -8.91
N GLY A 65 -20.46 4.91 -7.59
CA GLY A 65 -20.50 5.98 -6.57
C GLY A 65 -19.32 6.96 -6.58
N PRO A 66 -18.81 7.40 -5.41
CA PRO A 66 -17.75 8.41 -5.37
C PRO A 66 -16.46 7.93 -6.06
N PRO A 67 -15.92 8.66 -7.05
CA PRO A 67 -14.71 8.25 -7.78
C PRO A 67 -13.49 8.09 -6.87
N LEU A 68 -13.46 8.86 -5.77
CA LEU A 68 -12.42 8.79 -4.75
C LEU A 68 -12.36 7.44 -4.03
N LEU A 69 -13.45 6.67 -3.98
CA LEU A 69 -13.46 5.31 -3.42
C LEU A 69 -13.25 4.26 -4.51
N ILE A 70 -13.85 4.47 -5.69
CA ILE A 70 -13.80 3.50 -6.78
C ILE A 70 -12.37 3.31 -7.28
N VAL A 71 -11.65 4.39 -7.57
CA VAL A 71 -10.31 4.30 -8.13
C VAL A 71 -9.35 3.53 -7.21
N PRO A 72 -9.23 3.83 -5.89
CA PRO A 72 -8.33 3.09 -5.02
C PRO A 72 -8.82 1.66 -4.73
N SER A 73 -10.14 1.42 -4.62
CA SER A 73 -10.66 0.06 -4.41
C SER A 73 -10.42 -0.84 -5.61
N LEU A 74 -10.59 -0.31 -6.83
CA LEU A 74 -10.37 -1.04 -8.07
C LEU A 74 -8.87 -1.33 -8.28
N TRP A 75 -8.01 -0.39 -7.91
CA TRP A 75 -6.56 -0.60 -7.87
C TRP A 75 -6.15 -1.67 -6.84
N ALA A 76 -6.68 -1.59 -5.62
CA ALA A 76 -6.40 -2.58 -4.58
C ALA A 76 -6.88 -3.98 -5.01
N LEU A 77 -8.08 -4.09 -5.58
CA LEU A 77 -8.63 -5.34 -6.08
C LEU A 77 -7.75 -5.94 -7.18
N CYS A 78 -7.31 -5.14 -8.16
CA CYS A 78 -6.42 -5.62 -9.21
C CYS A 78 -5.07 -6.08 -8.64
N THR A 79 -4.49 -5.31 -7.72
CA THR A 79 -3.22 -5.64 -7.07
C THR A 79 -3.31 -6.97 -6.32
N PHE A 80 -4.36 -7.15 -5.50
CA PHE A 80 -4.56 -8.39 -4.75
C PHE A 80 -4.93 -9.57 -5.64
N ALA A 81 -5.71 -9.36 -6.71
CA ALA A 81 -6.04 -10.42 -7.66
C ALA A 81 -4.78 -10.94 -8.37
N ILE A 82 -3.92 -10.05 -8.85
CA ILE A 82 -2.64 -10.42 -9.45
C ILE A 82 -1.77 -11.14 -8.42
N TRP A 83 -1.68 -10.59 -7.21
CA TRP A 83 -0.90 -11.20 -6.15
C TRP A 83 -1.36 -12.62 -5.81
N LEU A 84 -2.67 -12.83 -5.63
CA LEU A 84 -3.25 -14.16 -5.35
C LEU A 84 -3.03 -15.14 -6.51
N LEU A 85 -3.18 -14.69 -7.76
CA LEU A 85 -3.06 -15.57 -8.93
C LEU A 85 -1.61 -16.05 -9.17
N PHE A 86 -0.61 -15.24 -8.83
CA PHE A 86 0.80 -15.53 -9.14
C PHE A 86 1.65 -15.94 -7.94
N TYR A 87 1.24 -15.58 -6.72
CA TYR A 87 2.08 -15.74 -5.52
C TYR A 87 1.42 -16.50 -4.36
N SER A 88 0.10 -16.76 -4.41
CA SER A 88 -0.61 -17.51 -3.36
C SER A 88 -0.70 -19.02 -3.62
N THR A 89 -0.03 -19.53 -4.65
CA THR A 89 0.02 -20.95 -5.04
C THR A 89 1.41 -21.51 -4.84
#